data_AF-A0AAV2MZN2-F1
#
_entry.id   AF-A0AAV2MZN2-F1
#
_cell.length_a   1.000
_cell.length_b   1.000
_cell.length_c   1.000
_cell.angle_alpha   90.00
_cell.angle_beta   90.00
_cell.angle_gamma   90.00
#
_symmetry.space_group_name_H-M   'P 1'
#
loop_
_entity.id
_entity.type
_entity.pdbx_description
1 polymer ?
#
loop_
_entity_poly.entity_id
_entity_poly.type
_entity_poly.pdbx_seq_one_letter_code
_entity_poly.pdbx_strand_id
1 'polypeptide(L)'
;MELEDICRSNLSRKKILARKAVPWWNECLSHLRKSLNKIRKDCKRYKKLGYNDAYDHNHCIYTTMRKQYRCKIEKSKKDSWNDFIHKNISRNPWGLAYKLMTNKITNSEVFCAVKSENLTSIDWRSSAELILNSLLPNSEGREASSRNNQISMGSSTLSFI
;
A
#
# COMPACT_ATOMS: atom_id res chain seq x y z
N MET A 1 -1.72 -26.59 -20.84
CA MET A 1 -1.57 -25.13 -20.72
C MET A 1 -1.85 -24.81 -19.27
N GLU A 2 -0.80 -24.57 -18.48
CA GLU A 2 -0.92 -24.50 -17.02
C GLU A 2 -1.64 -23.20 -16.62
N LEU A 3 -2.52 -23.28 -15.62
CA LEU A 3 -3.37 -22.16 -15.13
C LEU A 3 -2.58 -20.89 -14.81
N GLU A 4 -1.29 -21.02 -14.49
CA GLU A 4 -0.39 -19.90 -14.26
C GLU A 4 -0.18 -19.02 -15.49
N ASP A 5 -0.13 -19.61 -16.70
CA ASP A 5 0.14 -18.88 -17.94
C ASP A 5 -1.02 -17.99 -18.35
N ILE A 6 -2.26 -18.44 -18.11
CA ILE A 6 -3.49 -17.67 -18.37
C ILE A 6 -3.59 -16.50 -17.39
N CYS A 7 -3.27 -16.72 -16.12
CA CYS A 7 -3.26 -15.64 -15.12
C CYS A 7 -2.18 -14.60 -15.45
N ARG A 8 -0.98 -15.03 -15.85
CA ARG A 8 0.15 -14.15 -16.17
C ARG A 8 -0.09 -13.30 -17.43
N SER A 9 -0.89 -13.76 -18.38
CA SER A 9 -1.22 -13.02 -19.61
C SER A 9 -2.35 -12.01 -19.41
N ASN A 10 -3.32 -12.29 -18.52
CA ASN A 10 -4.49 -11.45 -18.31
C ASN A 10 -4.36 -10.43 -17.16
N LEU A 11 -3.42 -10.64 -16.24
CA LEU A 11 -3.13 -9.65 -15.19
C LEU A 11 -2.32 -8.49 -15.77
N SER A 12 -2.96 -7.33 -15.95
CA SER A 12 -2.27 -6.07 -16.22
C SER A 12 -1.22 -5.83 -15.13
N ARG A 13 0.05 -6.09 -15.46
CA ARG A 13 1.18 -5.78 -14.60
C ARG A 13 1.22 -4.27 -14.47
N LYS A 14 0.67 -3.74 -13.37
CA LYS A 14 0.90 -2.36 -12.97
C LYS A 14 2.40 -2.15 -13.02
N LYS A 15 2.88 -1.36 -13.98
CA LYS A 15 4.24 -0.83 -13.91
C LYS A 15 4.31 -0.17 -12.55
N ILE A 16 5.18 -0.67 -11.66
CA ILE A 16 5.43 -0.02 -10.39
C ILE A 16 6.10 1.29 -10.76
N LEU A 17 5.28 2.32 -11.00
CA LEU A 17 5.77 3.67 -11.24
C LEU A 17 6.55 4.00 -9.98
N ALA A 18 7.85 4.26 -10.15
CA ALA A 18 8.70 4.69 -9.06
C ALA A 18 7.96 5.81 -8.32
N ARG A 19 7.69 5.60 -7.02
CA ARG A 19 6.95 6.59 -6.22
C ARG A 19 7.69 7.91 -6.38
N LYS A 20 7.06 8.89 -7.01
CA LYS A 20 7.67 10.22 -7.19
C LYS A 20 8.14 10.67 -5.81
N ALA A 21 9.44 10.92 -5.68
CA ALA A 21 10.01 11.40 -4.44
C ALA A 21 9.25 12.65 -4.02
N VAL A 22 8.90 12.72 -2.73
CA VAL A 22 8.13 13.83 -2.20
C VAL A 22 8.91 15.12 -2.48
N PRO A 23 8.31 16.15 -3.09
CA PRO A 23 9.05 17.29 -3.66
C PRO A 23 9.85 18.10 -2.64
N TRP A 24 9.43 18.09 -1.36
CA TRP A 24 10.15 18.75 -0.27
C TRP A 24 11.23 17.87 0.39
N TRP A 25 11.36 16.61 0.00
CA TRP A 25 12.34 15.69 0.57
C TRP A 25 13.70 15.90 -0.08
N ASN A 26 14.73 16.09 0.73
CA ASN A 26 16.10 16.32 0.25
C ASN A 26 17.11 15.38 0.90
N GLU A 27 18.32 15.36 0.35
CA GLU A 27 19.41 14.52 0.83
C GLU A 27 19.88 14.90 2.24
N CYS A 28 19.83 16.19 2.58
CA CYS A 28 20.14 16.70 3.92
C CYS A 28 19.22 16.11 4.99
N LEU A 29 17.91 16.05 4.74
CA LEU A 29 16.92 15.43 5.62
C LEU A 29 17.13 13.92 5.73
N SER A 30 17.55 13.28 4.64
CA SER A 30 17.90 11.85 4.63
C SER A 30 19.09 11.56 5.54
N HIS A 31 20.14 12.37 5.47
CA HIS A 31 21.31 12.28 6.34
C HIS A 31 20.94 12.51 7.80
N LEU A 32 20.19 13.58 8.10
CA LEU A 32 19.74 13.87 9.47
C LEU A 32 18.87 12.75 10.04
N ARG A 33 17.97 12.19 9.23
CA ARG A 33 17.14 11.06 9.64
C ARG A 33 17.99 9.83 9.96
N LYS A 34 19.01 9.52 9.17
CA LYS A 34 19.95 8.42 9.44
C LYS A 34 20.70 8.65 10.76
N SER A 35 21.26 9.84 10.98
CA SER A 35 21.96 10.19 12.21
C SER A 35 21.06 10.13 13.44
N LEU A 36 19.84 10.67 13.35
CA LEU A 36 18.85 10.64 14.43
C LEU A 36 18.43 9.20 14.78
N ASN A 37 18.23 8.36 13.77
CA ASN A 37 17.93 6.94 13.98
C ASN A 37 19.08 6.18 14.64
N LYS A 38 20.33 6.51 14.32
CA LYS A 38 21.51 5.93 14.99
C LYS A 38 21.50 6.28 16.48
N ILE A 39 21.43 7.56 16.82
CA ILE A 39 21.41 8.00 18.23
C ILE A 39 20.22 7.41 18.98
N ARG A 40 19.03 7.35 18.36
CA ARG A 40 17.85 6.71 18.98
C ARG A 40 18.09 5.24 19.32
N LYS A 41 18.77 4.49 18.43
CA LYS A 41 19.13 3.09 18.69
C LYS A 41 20.12 3.00 19.84
N ASP A 42 21.11 3.89 19.88
CA ASP A 42 22.12 3.95 20.94
C ASP A 42 21.48 4.26 22.30
N CYS A 43 20.58 5.26 22.39
CA CYS A 43 19.80 5.53 23.61
C CYS A 43 19.03 4.29 24.08
N LYS A 44 18.36 3.57 23.16
CA LYS A 44 17.61 2.35 23.51
C LYS A 44 18.55 1.25 24.03
N ARG A 45 19.74 1.12 23.43
CA ARG A 45 20.77 0.16 23.84
C ARG A 45 21.31 0.48 25.23
N TYR A 46 21.71 1.72 25.49
CA TYR A 46 22.24 2.14 26.79
C TYR A 46 21.21 2.01 27.91
N LYS A 47 19.94 2.35 27.64
CA LYS A 47 18.85 2.12 28.58
C LYS A 47 18.67 0.64 28.93
N LYS A 48 18.83 -0.27 27.96
CA LYS A 48 18.74 -1.73 28.21
C LYS A 48 19.92 -2.25 29.02
N LEU A 49 21.10 -1.69 28.81
CA LEU A 49 22.35 -2.11 29.48
C LEU A 49 22.55 -1.48 30.87
N GLY A 50 21.72 -0.50 31.26
CA GLY A 50 21.84 0.20 32.54
C GLY A 50 22.94 1.27 32.59
N TYR A 51 23.48 1.68 31.44
CA TYR A 51 24.49 2.75 31.37
C TYR A 51 23.82 4.13 31.40
N ASN A 52 23.50 4.62 32.60
CA ASN A 52 22.73 5.86 32.79
C ASN A 52 23.46 7.11 32.27
N ASP A 53 24.75 7.29 32.58
CA ASP A 53 25.49 8.48 32.12
C ASP A 53 25.59 8.56 30.58
N ALA A 54 25.88 7.41 29.94
CA ALA A 54 25.93 7.33 28.49
C ALA A 54 24.54 7.52 27.87
N TYR A 55 23.48 7.07 28.54
CA TYR A 55 22.10 7.30 28.12
C TYR A 55 21.75 8.79 28.19
N ASP A 56 22.01 9.47 29.29
CA ASP A 56 21.66 10.88 29.50
C ASP A 56 22.39 11.79 28.51
N HIS A 57 23.69 11.54 28.29
CA HIS A 57 24.47 12.24 27.27
C HIS A 57 23.86 12.09 25.87
N ASN A 58 23.59 10.84 25.44
CA ASN A 58 23.01 10.60 24.11
C ASN A 58 21.57 11.09 24.00
N HIS A 59 20.81 11.06 25.10
CA HIS A 59 19.46 11.59 25.14
C HIS A 59 19.47 13.12 24.95
N CYS A 60 20.40 13.83 25.60
CA CYS A 60 20.60 15.26 25.37
C CYS A 60 20.91 15.55 23.88
N ILE A 61 21.86 14.84 23.29
CA ILE A 61 22.20 14.98 21.86
C ILE A 61 20.98 14.69 20.98
N TYR A 62 20.25 13.60 21.25
CA TYR A 62 19.05 13.21 20.52
C TYR A 62 17.99 14.31 20.54
N THR A 63 17.71 14.91 21.71
CA THR A 63 16.70 15.96 21.82
C THR A 63 17.05 17.19 20.99
N THR A 64 18.32 17.60 21.01
CA THR A 64 18.83 18.74 20.22
C THR A 64 18.76 18.45 18.72
N MET A 65 19.27 17.29 18.29
CA MET A 65 19.21 16.83 16.90
C MET A 65 17.77 16.71 16.39
N ARG A 66 16.84 16.25 17.23
CA ARG A 66 15.41 16.13 16.89
C ARG A 66 14.77 17.50 16.67
N LYS A 67 15.10 18.50 17.51
CA LYS A 67 14.64 19.88 17.32
C LYS A 67 15.14 20.45 15.99
N GLN A 68 16.44 20.28 15.70
CA GLN A 68 17.04 20.73 14.44
C GLN A 68 16.42 20.04 13.21
N TYR A 69 16.20 18.72 13.28
CA TYR A 69 15.57 17.96 12.21
C TYR A 69 14.14 18.44 11.94
N ARG A 70 13.35 18.70 12.99
CA ARG A 70 11.98 19.23 12.84
C ARG A 70 11.98 20.61 12.16
N CYS A 71 12.84 21.52 12.62
CA CYS A 71 12.99 22.85 12.02
C CYS A 71 13.37 22.75 10.53
N LYS A 72 14.31 21.86 10.18
CA LYS A 72 14.69 21.63 8.78
C LYS A 72 13.56 21.02 7.94
N ILE A 73 12.74 20.14 8.49
CA ILE A 73 11.53 19.63 7.79
C ILE A 73 10.57 20.78 7.49
N GLU A 74 10.26 21.58 8.49
CA GLU A 74 9.32 22.70 8.36
C GLU A 74 9.82 23.70 7.31
N LYS A 75 11.12 24.03 7.35
CA LYS A 75 11.75 24.86 6.34
C LYS A 75 11.66 24.25 4.94
N SER A 76 12.05 22.99 4.77
CA SER A 76 12.02 22.30 3.47
C SER A 76 10.60 22.23 2.87
N LYS A 77 9.59 22.02 3.72
CA LYS A 77 8.18 22.05 3.30
C LYS A 77 7.76 23.44 2.82
N LYS A 78 8.11 24.48 3.57
CA LYS A 78 7.81 25.89 3.21
C LYS A 78 8.51 26.26 1.89
N ASP A 79 9.79 25.96 1.77
CA ASP A 79 10.59 26.27 0.59
C ASP A 79 10.03 25.55 -0.64
N SER A 80 9.73 24.25 -0.52
CA SER A 80 9.09 23.50 -1.62
C SER A 80 7.71 24.01 -2.00
N TRP A 81 6.94 24.52 -1.02
CA TRP A 81 5.63 25.10 -1.30
C TRP A 81 5.76 26.44 -2.02
N ASN A 82 6.68 27.30 -1.58
CA ASN A 82 7.00 28.55 -2.26
C ASN A 82 7.48 28.28 -3.70
N ASP A 83 8.39 27.33 -3.89
CA ASP A 83 8.84 26.91 -5.22
C ASP A 83 7.69 26.42 -6.10
N PHE A 84 6.78 25.64 -5.52
CA PHE A 84 5.59 25.17 -6.22
C PHE A 84 4.70 26.34 -6.66
N ILE A 85 4.45 27.30 -5.77
CA ILE A 85 3.72 28.53 -6.07
C ILE A 85 4.42 29.29 -7.20
N HIS A 86 5.69 29.64 -7.05
CA HIS A 86 6.44 30.41 -8.04
C HIS A 86 6.45 29.74 -9.43
N LYS A 87 6.55 28.42 -9.49
CA LYS A 87 6.57 27.65 -10.76
C LYS A 87 5.19 27.50 -11.42
N ASN A 88 4.11 27.35 -10.63
CA ASN A 88 2.77 27.05 -11.18
C ASN A 88 1.87 28.28 -11.31
N ILE A 89 1.89 29.17 -10.31
CA ILE A 89 1.03 30.36 -10.26
C ILE A 89 1.47 31.42 -11.28
N SER A 90 2.77 31.50 -11.61
CA SER A 90 3.25 32.39 -12.68
C SER A 90 2.66 32.07 -14.06
N ARG A 91 2.30 30.81 -14.31
CA ARG A 91 1.70 30.37 -15.59
C ARG A 91 0.18 30.37 -15.57
N ASN A 92 -0.43 29.94 -14.47
CA ASN A 92 -1.88 30.00 -14.30
C ASN A 92 -2.25 30.02 -12.81
N PRO A 93 -2.54 31.20 -12.23
CA PRO A 93 -2.81 31.35 -10.80
C PRO A 93 -4.04 30.57 -10.33
N TRP A 94 -5.01 30.33 -11.22
CA TRP A 94 -6.31 29.75 -10.86
C TRP A 94 -6.52 28.35 -11.42
N GLY A 95 -5.69 27.90 -12.36
CA GLY A 95 -5.92 26.64 -13.09
C GLY A 95 -5.93 25.40 -12.19
N LEU A 96 -5.09 25.37 -11.16
CA LEU A 96 -5.05 24.25 -10.22
C LEU A 96 -6.23 24.29 -9.23
N ALA A 97 -6.52 25.46 -8.66
CA ALA A 97 -7.65 25.65 -7.76
C ALA A 97 -8.98 25.35 -8.46
N TYR A 98 -9.13 25.83 -9.70
CA TYR A 98 -10.28 25.54 -10.55
C TYR A 98 -10.43 24.03 -10.81
N LYS A 99 -9.36 23.33 -11.20
CA LYS A 99 -9.41 21.87 -11.42
C LYS A 99 -9.77 21.11 -10.14
N LEU A 100 -9.30 21.59 -8.99
CA LEU A 100 -9.59 21.00 -7.69
C LEU A 100 -11.04 21.23 -7.27
N MET A 101 -11.56 22.45 -7.39
CA MET A 101 -12.97 22.78 -7.09
C MET A 101 -13.95 22.08 -8.05
N THR A 102 -13.57 21.91 -9.32
CA THR A 102 -14.40 21.24 -10.32
C THR A 102 -14.26 19.72 -10.34
N ASN A 103 -13.54 19.12 -9.37
CA ASN A 103 -13.24 17.68 -9.33
C ASN A 103 -12.67 17.10 -10.64
N LYS A 104 -12.05 17.95 -11.47
CA LYS A 104 -11.38 17.54 -12.71
C LYS A 104 -10.05 16.83 -12.44
N ILE A 105 -9.61 16.79 -11.18
CA ILE A 105 -8.56 15.89 -10.70
C ILE A 105 -9.23 14.54 -10.43
N THR A 106 -9.44 13.75 -11.48
CA THR A 106 -9.96 12.40 -11.33
C THR A 106 -8.90 11.52 -10.68
N ASN A 107 -9.23 10.88 -9.57
CA ASN A 107 -8.50 9.68 -9.17
C ASN A 107 -8.65 8.71 -10.33
N SER A 108 -7.55 8.21 -10.87
CA SER A 108 -7.61 7.19 -11.92
C SER A 108 -8.21 5.94 -11.30
N GLU A 109 -9.54 5.82 -11.36
CA GLU A 109 -10.23 4.56 -11.21
C GLU A 109 -9.63 3.65 -12.26
N VAL A 110 -8.97 2.59 -11.79
CA VAL A 110 -8.24 1.67 -12.67
C VAL A 110 -9.29 0.79 -13.33
N PHE A 111 -9.86 1.26 -14.44
CA PHE A 111 -10.69 0.43 -15.31
C PHE A 111 -9.78 -0.56 -16.05
N CYS A 112 -9.80 -1.82 -15.66
CA CYS A 112 -9.19 -2.88 -16.45
C CYS A 112 -10.19 -3.28 -17.54
N ALA A 113 -10.04 -2.71 -18.74
CA ALA A 113 -10.68 -3.25 -19.93
C ALA A 113 -10.09 -4.64 -20.21
N VAL A 114 -10.88 -5.69 -20.00
CA VAL A 114 -10.48 -7.07 -20.27
C VAL A 114 -10.87 -7.41 -21.70
N LYS A 115 -9.91 -7.90 -22.49
CA LYS A 115 -10.14 -8.35 -23.87
C LYS A 115 -10.13 -9.88 -23.89
N SER A 116 -11.26 -10.46 -24.25
CA SER A 116 -11.36 -11.87 -24.65
C SER A 116 -11.29 -11.96 -26.17
N GLU A 117 -11.09 -13.17 -26.72
CA GLU A 117 -10.93 -13.43 -28.16
C GLU A 117 -12.07 -12.84 -29.01
N ASN A 118 -13.26 -12.71 -28.43
CA ASN A 118 -14.47 -12.29 -29.16
C ASN A 118 -15.09 -10.96 -28.66
N LEU A 119 -14.69 -10.46 -27.48
CA LEU A 119 -15.30 -9.28 -26.85
C LEU A 119 -14.27 -8.44 -26.08
N THR A 120 -14.25 -7.14 -26.36
CA THR A 120 -13.59 -6.12 -25.54
C THR A 120 -14.60 -5.51 -24.59
N SER A 121 -14.41 -5.74 -23.29
CA SER A 121 -15.26 -5.13 -22.28
C SER A 121 -14.87 -3.67 -22.04
N ILE A 122 -15.87 -2.78 -22.14
CA ILE A 122 -15.74 -1.34 -21.91
C ILE A 122 -16.00 -1.01 -20.42
N ASP A 123 -16.89 -1.77 -19.78
CA ASP A 123 -17.32 -1.55 -18.41
C ASP A 123 -16.60 -2.45 -17.39
N TRP A 124 -16.43 -1.98 -16.16
CA TRP A 124 -15.80 -2.77 -15.09
C TRP A 124 -16.60 -4.01 -14.74
N ARG A 125 -17.94 -3.93 -14.81
CA ARG A 125 -18.84 -5.03 -14.47
C ARG A 125 -18.73 -6.15 -15.50
N SER A 126 -18.81 -5.81 -16.78
CA SER A 126 -18.59 -6.75 -17.88
C SER A 126 -17.18 -7.33 -17.84
N SER A 127 -16.17 -6.55 -17.41
CA SER A 127 -14.81 -7.06 -17.24
C SER A 127 -14.71 -8.05 -16.07
N ALA A 128 -15.38 -7.77 -14.96
CA ALA A 128 -15.45 -8.67 -13.80
C ALA A 128 -16.21 -9.95 -14.13
N GLU A 129 -17.30 -9.89 -14.88
CA GLU A 129 -18.08 -11.04 -15.34
C GLU A 129 -17.26 -11.90 -16.32
N LEU A 130 -16.54 -11.29 -17.27
CA LEU A 130 -15.63 -12.01 -18.15
C LEU A 130 -14.51 -12.71 -17.39
N ILE A 131 -13.89 -12.02 -16.42
CA ILE A 131 -12.88 -12.63 -15.54
C ILE A 131 -13.51 -13.80 -14.78
N LEU A 132 -14.67 -13.60 -14.16
CA LEU A 132 -15.34 -14.61 -13.35
C LEU A 132 -15.66 -15.85 -14.19
N ASN A 133 -16.25 -15.67 -15.36
CA ASN A 133 -16.64 -16.77 -16.26
C ASN A 133 -15.42 -17.48 -16.87
N SER A 134 -14.31 -16.78 -17.10
CA SER A 134 -13.07 -17.38 -17.63
C SER A 134 -12.32 -18.21 -16.59
N LEU A 135 -12.35 -17.79 -15.33
CA LEU A 135 -11.66 -18.44 -14.23
C LEU A 135 -12.50 -19.54 -13.59
N LEU A 136 -13.82 -19.36 -13.59
CA LEU A 136 -14.82 -20.28 -13.05
C LEU A 136 -15.93 -20.44 -14.09
N PRO A 137 -15.74 -21.28 -15.13
CA PRO A 137 -16.84 -21.61 -16.02
C PRO A 137 -17.97 -22.17 -15.16
N ASN A 138 -19.19 -21.65 -15.33
CA ASN A 138 -20.36 -22.07 -14.56
C ASN A 138 -20.34 -23.59 -14.40
N SER A 139 -20.25 -24.04 -13.14
CA SER A 139 -20.23 -25.46 -12.80
C SER A 139 -21.63 -26.02 -12.98
N GLU A 140 -22.09 -26.11 -14.21
CA GLU A 140 -23.24 -26.95 -14.52
C GLU A 140 -22.79 -28.40 -14.34
N GLY A 141 -23.36 -29.06 -13.33
CA GLY A 141 -23.26 -30.51 -13.17
C GLY A 141 -22.42 -31.05 -12.01
N ARG A 142 -22.43 -30.43 -10.82
CA ARG A 142 -22.16 -31.20 -9.59
C ARG A 142 -23.48 -31.63 -8.98
N GLU A 143 -24.06 -32.71 -9.51
CA GLU A 143 -25.12 -33.41 -8.79
C GLU A 143 -24.59 -33.76 -7.39
N ALA A 144 -25.34 -33.33 -6.38
CA ALA A 144 -25.08 -33.66 -5.00
C ALA A 144 -25.16 -35.19 -4.84
N SER A 145 -24.01 -35.87 -4.87
CA SER A 145 -23.94 -37.29 -4.57
C SER A 145 -24.24 -37.49 -3.07
N SER A 146 -25.52 -37.75 -2.80
CA SER A 146 -26.03 -38.28 -1.54
C SER A 146 -25.32 -39.60 -1.23
N ARG A 147 -24.26 -39.57 -0.42
CA ARG A 147 -23.72 -40.77 0.21
C ARG A 147 -24.48 -41.04 1.50
N ASN A 148 -25.63 -41.68 1.36
CA ASN A 148 -26.09 -42.61 2.39
C ASN A 148 -25.27 -43.90 2.22
N ASN A 149 -24.55 -44.31 3.26
CA ASN A 149 -24.37 -45.72 3.52
C ASN A 149 -24.41 -45.97 5.02
N GLN A 150 -25.34 -46.85 5.34
CA GLN A 150 -25.66 -47.39 6.65
C GLN A 150 -24.42 -48.02 7.27
N ILE A 151 -24.16 -47.74 8.54
CA ILE A 151 -23.55 -48.73 9.43
C ILE A 151 -24.57 -48.96 10.54
N SER A 152 -24.98 -50.22 10.60
CA SER A 152 -26.02 -50.78 11.43
C SER A 152 -25.73 -50.64 12.93
N MET A 153 -26.83 -50.66 13.65
CA MET A 153 -26.99 -50.69 15.10
C MET A 153 -26.07 -51.71 15.79
N GLY A 154 -25.38 -51.25 16.83
CA GLY A 154 -24.78 -52.08 17.87
C GLY A 154 -25.12 -51.48 19.23
N SER A 155 -26.29 -51.83 19.74
CA SER A 155 -26.69 -51.55 21.12
C SER A 155 -25.77 -52.32 22.08
N SER A 156 -25.18 -51.67 23.08
CA SER A 156 -25.27 -52.12 24.49
C SER A 156 -24.59 -51.13 25.44
N THR A 157 -25.41 -50.45 26.24
CA THR A 157 -25.35 -50.40 27.72
C THR A 157 -23.97 -50.50 28.39
N LEU A 158 -23.53 -49.47 29.12
CA LEU A 158 -23.66 -49.35 30.59
C LEU A 158 -22.71 -48.29 31.18
N SER A 159 -23.23 -47.70 32.24
CA SER A 159 -22.73 -46.70 33.18
C SER A 159 -21.56 -47.13 34.09
N PHE A 160 -20.99 -46.12 34.78
CA PHE A 160 -20.14 -46.15 35.99
C PHE A 160 -18.70 -46.64 35.74
N ILE A 161 -17.63 -45.95 36.16
CA ILE A 161 -17.31 -45.20 37.40
C ILE A 161 -16.52 -43.94 37.05
#